data_AF-A0A5J4WG45-F1
#
_entry.id   AF-A0A5J4WG45-F1
#
_cell.length_a   1.000
_cell.length_b   1.000
_cell.length_c   1.000
_cell.angle_alpha   90.00
_cell.angle_beta   90.00
_cell.angle_gamma   90.00
#
_symmetry.space_group_name_H-M   'P 1'
#
loop_
_entity.id
_entity.type
_entity.pdbx_description
1 polymer ?
#
loop_
_entity_poly.entity_id
_entity_poly.type
_entity_poly.pdbx_seq_one_letter_code
_entity_poly.pdbx_strand_id
1 'polypeptide(L)'
;MDSARQSNREALSRLTRHMKPTDPNKLWMQIGSVYVKVSRQQAEDALKERQEILNREIYETHKRVTDNAINLEEMSDSQTITRHFGLKALSREEMDSFYPSRNI
;
A
#
# COMPACT_ATOMS: atom_id res chain seq x y z
N MET A 1 4.05 5.16 -7.43
CA MET A 1 3.15 4.99 -6.27
C MET A 1 3.69 3.94 -5.29
N ASP A 2 4.15 2.78 -5.75
CA ASP A 2 4.70 1.74 -4.85
C ASP A 2 5.92 2.17 -4.03
N SER A 3 6.85 2.93 -4.60
CA SER A 3 7.99 3.47 -3.82
C SER A 3 7.53 4.35 -2.66
N ALA A 4 6.52 5.20 -2.87
CA ALA A 4 5.94 6.02 -1.81
C ALA A 4 5.21 5.17 -0.75
N ARG A 5 4.48 4.13 -1.20
CA ARG A 5 3.81 3.16 -0.33
C ARG A 5 4.81 2.43 0.57
N GLN A 6 5.93 1.99 0.01
CA GLN A 6 6.99 1.31 0.75
C GLN A 6 7.67 2.27 1.75
N SER A 7 7.99 3.48 1.32
CA SER A 7 8.56 4.52 2.19
C SER A 7 7.65 4.81 3.39
N ASN A 8 6.34 4.88 3.19
CA ASN A 8 5.38 5.09 4.29
C ASN A 8 5.33 3.90 5.25
N ARG A 9 5.36 2.66 4.76
CA ARG A 9 5.44 1.46 5.62
C ARG A 9 6.71 1.45 6.47
N GLU A 10 7.84 1.83 5.87
CA GLU A 10 9.11 1.91 6.60
C GLU A 10 9.09 3.02 7.64
N ALA A 11 8.55 4.19 7.30
CA ALA A 11 8.38 5.30 8.24
C ALA A 11 7.49 4.91 9.42
N LEU A 12 6.34 4.27 9.17
CA LEU A 12 5.47 3.73 10.22
C LEU A 12 6.20 2.71 11.10
N SER A 13 6.92 1.76 10.48
CA SER A 13 7.69 0.77 11.23
C SER A 13 8.73 1.41 12.14
N ARG A 14 9.42 2.46 11.67
CA ARG A 14 10.40 3.20 12.46
C ARG A 14 9.75 3.96 13.63
N LEU A 15 8.61 4.61 13.39
CA LEU A 15 7.84 5.28 14.44
C LEU A 15 7.43 4.28 15.54
N THR A 16 6.93 3.10 15.15
CA THR A 16 6.51 2.07 16.10
C THR A 16 7.67 1.46 16.88
N ARG A 17 8.80 1.15 16.22
CA ARG A 17 9.93 0.42 16.81
C ARG A 17 10.91 1.27 17.60
N HIS A 18 11.14 2.51 17.17
CA HIS A 18 12.27 3.31 17.68
C HIS A 18 11.86 4.51 18.51
N MET A 19 10.60 4.94 18.44
CA MET A 19 10.10 5.98 19.33
C MET A 19 9.28 5.33 20.45
N LYS A 20 9.40 5.84 21.67
CA LYS A 20 8.44 5.51 22.74
C LYS A 20 7.23 6.46 22.64
N PRO A 21 6.02 6.04 23.03
CA PRO A 21 4.85 6.93 23.03
C PRO A 21 5.02 8.18 23.89
N THR A 22 5.85 8.09 24.93
CA THR A 22 6.13 9.14 25.91
C THR A 22 7.30 10.05 25.54
N ASP A 23 7.93 9.82 24.38
CA ASP A 23 9.11 10.58 23.98
C ASP A 23 8.66 11.92 23.34
N PRO A 24 8.96 13.09 23.94
CA PRO A 24 8.52 14.40 23.45
C PRO A 24 9.25 14.86 22.17
N ASN A 25 9.91 13.92 21.47
CA ASN A 25 10.69 14.19 20.29
C ASN A 25 9.81 14.73 19.17
N LYS A 26 10.00 16.03 18.89
CA LYS A 26 9.40 16.77 17.78
C LYS A 26 9.87 16.16 16.46
N LEU A 27 9.01 15.38 15.84
CA LEU A 27 9.22 14.84 14.50
C LEU A 27 9.13 15.98 13.49
N TRP A 28 9.94 15.89 12.45
CA TRP A 28 9.86 16.80 11.33
C TRP A 28 9.21 16.08 10.16
N MET A 29 8.12 16.64 9.66
CA MET A 29 7.46 16.18 8.45
C MET A 29 7.68 17.20 7.33
N GLN A 30 8.07 16.71 6.16
CA GLN A 30 8.17 17.53 4.97
C GLN A 30 6.80 17.63 4.29
N ILE A 31 6.32 18.85 4.06
CA ILE A 31 5.10 19.14 3.31
C ILE A 31 5.47 20.08 2.18
N GLY A 32 5.50 19.58 0.96
CA GLY A 32 6.03 20.32 -0.19
C GLY A 32 7.49 20.73 0.04
N SER A 33 7.75 22.03 0.14
CA SER A 33 9.08 22.61 0.35
C SER A 33 9.36 23.03 1.80
N VAL A 34 8.45 22.76 2.75
CA VAL A 34 8.60 23.18 4.15
C VAL A 34 8.68 21.98 5.11
N TYR A 35 9.34 22.19 6.25
CA TYR A 35 9.40 21.22 7.34
C TYR A 35 8.58 21.71 8.52
N VAL A 36 7.65 20.88 9.00
CA VAL A 36 6.77 21.20 10.12
C VAL A 36 7.05 20.24 11.27
N LYS A 37 7.10 20.78 12.49
CA LYS A 37 7.19 19.95 13.70
C LYS A 37 5.82 19.39 14.03
N VAL A 38 5.75 18.07 14.16
CA VAL A 38 4.51 17.36 14.49
C VAL A 38 4.73 16.42 15.67
N SER A 39 3.65 16.10 16.38
CA SER A 39 3.67 15.03 17.37
C SER A 39 3.79 13.67 16.67
N ARG A 40 4.22 12.65 17.41
CA ARG A 40 4.20 11.26 16.91
C ARG A 40 2.82 10.85 16.41
N GLN A 41 1.78 11.15 17.19
CA GLN A 41 0.41 10.77 16.84
C GLN A 41 0.01 11.40 15.50
N GLN A 42 0.26 12.70 15.33
CA GLN A 42 0.00 13.40 14.08
C GLN A 42 0.78 12.82 12.91
N ALA A 43 2.05 12.44 13.13
CA ALA A 43 2.86 11.79 12.10
C ALA A 43 2.32 10.41 11.71
N GLU A 44 1.90 9.62 12.70
CA GLU A 44 1.35 8.29 12.49
C GLU A 44 0.01 8.34 11.75
N ASP A 45 -0.89 9.24 12.14
CA ASP A 45 -2.19 9.43 11.51
C ASP A 45 -2.03 9.87 10.05
N ALA A 46 -1.18 10.86 9.79
CA ALA A 46 -0.90 11.34 8.43
C ALA A 46 -0.29 10.24 7.53
N LEU A 47 0.62 9.43 8.07
CA LEU A 47 1.22 8.32 7.31
C LEU A 47 0.20 7.22 7.01
N LYS A 48 -0.69 6.89 7.95
CA LYS A 48 -1.78 5.91 7.75
C LYS A 48 -2.78 6.38 6.70
N GLU A 49 -3.26 7.62 6.80
CA GLU A 49 -4.15 8.22 5.81
C GLU A 49 -3.51 8.20 4.42
N ARG A 50 -2.24 8.61 4.32
CA ARG A 50 -1.52 8.61 3.05
C ARG A 50 -1.34 7.20 2.48
N GLN A 51 -1.11 6.21 3.33
CA GLN A 51 -1.02 4.80 2.96
C GLN A 51 -2.34 4.30 2.35
N GLU A 52 -3.47 4.64 2.96
CA GLU A 52 -4.80 4.26 2.48
C GLU A 52 -5.13 4.90 1.12
N ILE A 53 -4.81 6.19 0.96
CA ILE A 53 -4.97 6.89 -0.32
C ILE A 53 -4.15 6.20 -1.41
N LEU A 54 -2.86 5.93 -1.14
CA LEU A 54 -1.99 5.26 -2.11
C LEU A 54 -2.49 3.85 -2.48
N ASN A 55 -2.98 3.08 -1.51
CA ASN A 55 -3.54 1.76 -1.77
C ASN A 55 -4.77 1.84 -2.70
N ARG A 56 -5.62 2.85 -2.51
CA ARG A 56 -6.78 3.10 -3.36
C ARG A 56 -6.38 3.50 -4.77
N GLU A 57 -5.48 4.46 -4.91
CA GLU A 57 -4.98 4.92 -6.22
C GLU A 57 -4.30 3.78 -7.01
N ILE A 58 -3.53 2.93 -6.32
CA ILE A 58 -2.92 1.73 -6.91
C ILE A 58 -4.01 0.78 -7.39
N TYR A 59 -5.00 0.48 -6.55
CA TYR A 59 -6.10 -0.40 -6.92
C TYR A 59 -6.89 0.13 -8.13
N GLU A 60 -7.27 1.40 -8.13
CA GLU A 60 -7.99 2.03 -9.23
C GLU A 60 -7.16 2.03 -10.52
N THR A 61 -5.85 2.28 -10.41
CA THR A 61 -4.94 2.21 -11.55
C THR A 61 -4.87 0.81 -12.14
N HIS A 62 -4.68 -0.21 -11.29
CA HIS A 62 -4.67 -1.61 -11.75
C HIS A 62 -6.00 -2.01 -12.37
N LYS A 63 -7.12 -1.66 -11.73
CA LYS A 63 -8.44 -1.93 -12.27
C LYS A 63 -8.62 -1.33 -13.66
N ARG A 64 -8.28 -0.05 -13.84
CA ARG A 64 -8.36 0.63 -15.14
C ARG A 64 -7.47 -0.03 -16.20
N VAL A 65 -6.27 -0.47 -15.83
CA VAL A 65 -5.38 -1.20 -16.74
C VAL A 65 -6.02 -2.54 -17.15
N THR A 66 -6.58 -3.28 -16.20
CA THR A 66 -7.28 -4.55 -16.47
C THR A 66 -8.50 -4.33 -17.36
N ASP A 67 -9.36 -3.36 -17.04
CA ASP A 67 -10.56 -3.05 -17.82
C ASP A 67 -10.19 -2.65 -19.27
N ASN A 68 -9.15 -1.84 -19.44
CA ASN A 68 -8.64 -1.48 -20.77
C ASN A 68 -8.06 -2.68 -21.52
N ALA A 69 -7.33 -3.56 -20.84
CA ALA A 69 -6.78 -4.76 -21.45
C ALA A 69 -7.87 -5.73 -21.92
N ILE A 70 -8.94 -5.89 -21.13
CA ILE A 70 -10.13 -6.67 -21.50
C ILE A 70 -10.83 -6.04 -22.71
N ASN A 71 -11.08 -4.72 -22.69
CA ASN A 71 -11.72 -4.03 -23.81
C ASN A 71 -10.91 -4.17 -25.12
N LEU A 72 -9.58 -4.01 -25.05
CA LEU A 72 -8.72 -4.21 -26.21
C LEU A 72 -8.76 -5.65 -26.71
N GLU A 73 -8.83 -6.60 -25.80
CA GLU A 73 -8.93 -8.01 -26.13
C GLU A 73 -10.24 -8.34 -26.86
N GLU A 74 -11.38 -7.89 -26.32
CA GLU A 74 -12.70 -8.04 -26.93
C GLU A 74 -12.77 -7.43 -28.35
N MET A 75 -12.05 -6.33 -28.58
CA MET A 75 -11.94 -5.71 -29.91
C MET A 75 -11.01 -6.45 -30.88
N SER A 76 -10.15 -7.34 -30.38
CA SER A 76 -9.07 -7.99 -31.14
C SER A 76 -9.35 -9.45 -31.55
N ASP A 77 -10.53 -10.00 -31.23
CA ASP A 77 -10.91 -11.42 -31.40
C ASP A 77 -9.92 -12.44 -30.78
N SER A 78 -8.99 -11.98 -29.93
CA SER A 78 -8.06 -12.82 -29.16
C SER A 78 -8.67 -13.16 -27.79
N GLN A 79 -8.42 -14.34 -27.23
CA GLN A 79 -8.92 -14.77 -25.90
C GLN A 79 -7.76 -15.18 -24.95
N THR A 80 -6.74 -14.36 -24.84
CA THR A 80 -5.46 -14.67 -24.20
C THR A 80 -5.30 -14.04 -22.80
N ILE A 81 -5.80 -12.83 -22.57
CA ILE A 81 -5.62 -12.00 -21.37
C ILE A 81 -6.60 -12.40 -20.25
N THR A 82 -7.85 -12.73 -20.58
CA THR A 82 -8.86 -13.21 -19.62
C THR A 82 -8.42 -14.44 -18.81
N ARG A 83 -7.51 -15.27 -19.34
CA ARG A 83 -6.92 -16.41 -18.60
C ARG A 83 -5.88 -16.05 -17.56
N HIS A 84 -5.22 -14.90 -17.67
CA HIS A 84 -3.99 -14.60 -16.91
C HIS A 84 -4.13 -13.46 -15.90
N PHE A 85 -5.09 -12.53 -16.08
CA PHE A 85 -5.20 -11.33 -15.24
C PHE A 85 -6.26 -11.39 -14.13
N GLY A 86 -7.03 -12.49 -14.02
CA GLY A 86 -8.01 -12.70 -12.96
C GLY A 86 -7.43 -13.03 -11.57
N LEU A 87 -6.11 -12.99 -11.41
CA LEU A 87 -5.44 -13.37 -10.16
C LEU A 87 -5.38 -12.17 -9.21
N LYS A 88 -6.26 -12.18 -8.20
CA LYS A 88 -6.16 -11.29 -7.05
C LYS A 88 -5.06 -11.82 -6.12
N ALA A 89 -4.19 -10.93 -5.63
CA ALA A 89 -3.27 -11.31 -4.56
C ALA A 89 -4.07 -11.77 -3.34
N LEU A 90 -3.76 -12.96 -2.84
CA LEU A 90 -4.42 -13.56 -1.68
C LEU A 90 -4.26 -12.65 -0.45
N SER A 91 -5.33 -12.48 0.32
CA SER A 91 -5.27 -11.88 1.65
C SER A 91 -4.37 -12.71 2.56
N ARG A 92 -3.94 -12.14 3.69
CA ARG A 92 -3.13 -12.89 4.66
C ARG A 92 -3.90 -14.08 5.22
N GLU A 93 -5.20 -13.95 5.45
CA GLU A 93 -6.05 -15.07 5.90
C GLU A 93 -6.18 -16.15 4.83
N GLU A 94 -6.36 -15.74 3.56
CA GLU A 94 -6.42 -16.67 2.43
C GLU A 94 -5.08 -17.40 2.27
N MET A 95 -3.96 -16.69 2.33
CA MET A 95 -2.62 -17.27 2.25
C MET A 95 -2.33 -18.24 3.41
N ASP A 96 -2.70 -17.88 4.64
CA ASP A 96 -2.54 -18.73 5.83
C ASP A 96 -3.43 -20.00 5.76
N SER A 97 -4.58 -19.93 5.08
CA SER A 97 -5.44 -21.10 4.83
C SER A 97 -4.85 -22.10 3.83
N PHE A 98 -4.02 -21.63 2.88
CA PHE A 98 -3.27 -22.49 1.96
C PHE A 98 -2.00 -23.06 2.58
N TYR A 99 -1.45 -22.38 3.60
CA TYR A 99 -0.27 -22.82 4.34
C TYR A 99 -0.55 -22.85 5.85
N PRO A 100 -1.41 -23.75 6.34
CA PRO A 100 -1.66 -23.91 7.77
C PRO A 100 -0.37 -24.44 8.40
N SER A 101 0.43 -23.53 8.95
CA SER A 101 1.54 -23.75 9.86
C SER A 101 2.38 -25.02 9.61
N ARG A 102 3.52 -24.87 8.94
CA ARG A 102 4.68 -25.70 9.32
C ARG A 102 5.04 -25.31 10.75
N ASN A 103 4.46 -26.01 11.73
CA ASN A 103 4.96 -26.06 13.08
C ASN A 103 6.36 -26.68 13.04
N ILE A 104 7.39 -25.83 13.13
CA ILE A 104 8.71 -26.15 13.69
C ILE A 104 9.12 -24.96 14.54
#